data_AF-A0A163LHH4-F1
#
_entry.id   AF-A0A163LHH4-F1
#
_cell.length_a   1.000
_cell.length_b   1.000
_cell.length_c   1.000
_cell.angle_alpha   90.00
_cell.angle_beta   90.00
_cell.angle_gamma   90.00
#
_symmetry.space_group_name_H-M   'P 1'
#
loop_
_entity.id
_entity.type
_entity.pdbx_description
1 polymer ?
#
loop_
_entity_poly.entity_id
_entity_poly.type
_entity_poly.pdbx_seq_one_letter_code
_entity_poly.pdbx_strand_id
1 'polypeptide(L)' 'MLREIKIAINMQQSVYIRLTDGEAIQGVPESISDRVKIRQDQGTVWIPISDIDHVSRIVPLRKKDPTST' A
#
# COMPACT_ATOMS: atom_id res chain seq x y z
N MET A 1 4.12 5.93 -8.09
CA MET A 1 3.18 4.80 -7.93
C MET A 1 3.90 3.47 -7.73
N LEU A 2 4.38 2.77 -8.77
CA LEU A 2 4.94 1.40 -8.66
C LEU A 2 6.11 1.26 -7.66
N ARG A 3 6.97 2.29 -7.57
CA ARG A 3 8.05 2.32 -6.57
C ARG A 3 7.53 2.24 -5.14
N GLU A 4 6.46 2.98 -4.83
CA GLU A 4 5.85 2.99 -3.50
C GLU A 4 5.26 1.63 -3.16
N ILE A 5 4.62 0.95 -4.13
CA ILE A 5 4.10 -0.41 -3.93
C ILE A 5 5.25 -1.39 -3.65
N LYS A 6 6.33 -1.35 -4.43
CA LYS A 6 7.51 -2.22 -4.20
C LYS A 6 8.11 -2.01 -2.82
N ILE A 7 8.23 -0.76 -2.38
CA ILE A 7 8.73 -0.47 -1.02
C ILE A 7 7.73 -1.01 0.01
N ALA A 8 6.43 -0.80 -0.18
CA ALA A 8 5.41 -1.28 0.75
C ALA A 8 5.39 -2.81 0.88
N ILE A 9 5.58 -3.55 -0.22
CA ILE A 9 5.74 -5.01 -0.22
C ILE A 9 6.95 -5.41 0.63
N ASN A 10 8.12 -4.82 0.34
CA ASN A 10 9.36 -5.15 1.04
C ASN A 10 9.32 -4.81 2.54
N MET A 11 8.64 -3.72 2.90
CA MET A 11 8.53 -3.26 4.28
C MET A 11 7.28 -3.77 5.00
N GLN A 12 6.44 -4.58 4.33
CA GLN A 12 5.13 -5.02 4.82
C GLN A 12 4.26 -3.87 5.34
N GLN A 13 4.31 -2.73 4.65
CA GLN A 13 3.57 -1.51 5.01
C GLN A 13 2.19 -1.52 4.36
N SER A 14 1.18 -1.04 5.10
CA SER A 14 -0.12 -0.77 4.50
C SER A 14 -0.04 0.37 3.50
N VAL A 15 -0.87 0.28 2.46
CA VAL A 15 -1.05 1.31 1.44
C VAL A 15 -2.51 1.72 1.38
N TYR A 16 -2.72 2.97 1.01
CA TYR A 16 -3.98 3.49 0.53
C TYR A 16 -3.89 3.67 -0.99
N ILE A 17 -4.81 3.06 -1.73
CA ILE A 17 -4.86 3.06 -3.18
C ILE A 17 -6.16 3.72 -3.61
N ARG A 18 -6.07 4.74 -4.46
CA ARG A 18 -7.24 5.32 -5.14
C ARG A 18 -7.32 4.74 -6.55
N LEU A 19 -8.49 4.24 -6.91
CA LEU A 19 -8.77 3.72 -8.24
C LEU A 19 -9.28 4.83 -9.17
N THR A 20 -9.22 4.57 -10.47
CA THR A 20 -9.65 5.50 -11.54
C THR A 20 -11.16 5.75 -11.54
N ASP A 21 -11.96 4.83 -11.02
CA ASP A 21 -13.41 4.98 -10.81
C ASP A 21 -13.77 5.80 -9.55
N GLY A 22 -12.76 6.18 -8.75
CA GLY A 22 -12.92 6.93 -7.51
C GLY A 22 -13.04 6.07 -6.26
N GLU A 23 -13.11 4.73 -6.37
CA GLU A 23 -13.05 3.83 -5.22
C GLU A 23 -11.67 3.92 -4.54
N ALA A 24 -11.63 3.61 -3.24
CA ALA A 24 -10.39 3.53 -2.50
C ALA A 24 -10.26 2.22 -1.75
N ILE A 25 -9.07 1.63 -1.84
CA ILE A 25 -8.72 0.36 -1.22
C ILE A 25 -7.55 0.58 -0.28
N GLN A 26 -7.67 0.06 0.94
CA GLN A 26 -6.60 0.04 1.92
C GLN A 26 -6.22 -1.40 2.28
N GLY A 27 -4.93 -1.70 2.34
CA GLY A 27 -4.43 -3.01 2.74
C GLY A 27 -2.92 -3.14 2.61
N VAL A 28 -2.39 -4.34 2.81
CA VAL A 28 -0.95 -4.63 2.69
C VAL A 28 -0.69 -5.26 1.32
N PRO A 29 0.16 -4.66 0.47
CA PRO A 29 0.49 -5.25 -0.82
C PRO A 29 1.45 -6.43 -0.61
N GLU A 30 1.18 -7.54 -1.29
CA GLU A 30 1.97 -8.78 -1.18
C GLU A 30 2.84 -9.04 -2.41
N SER A 31 2.33 -8.70 -3.61
CA SER A 31 3.04 -8.90 -4.87
C SER A 31 2.54 -7.94 -5.95
N ILE A 32 3.39 -7.69 -6.95
CA ILE A 32 3.05 -6.84 -8.09
C ILE A 32 3.62 -7.43 -9.40
N SER A 33 2.75 -7.55 -10.40
CA SER A 33 3.08 -7.90 -11.79
C SER A 33 2.36 -6.92 -12.75
N ASP A 34 1.38 -7.41 -13.51
CA ASP A 34 0.31 -6.69 -14.21
C ASP A 34 -0.82 -6.24 -13.26
N ARG A 35 -0.93 -6.92 -12.11
CA ARG A 35 -1.87 -6.61 -11.03
C ARG A 35 -1.14 -6.49 -9.69
N VAL A 36 -1.75 -5.76 -8.77
CA VAL A 36 -1.31 -5.66 -7.37
C VAL A 36 -2.18 -6.58 -6.52
N LYS A 37 -1.56 -7.49 -5.78
CA LYS A 37 -2.24 -8.32 -4.77
C LYS A 37 -2.25 -7.56 -3.45
N ILE A 38 -3.43 -7.23 -2.94
CA ILE A 38 -3.64 -6.53 -1.67
C ILE A 38 -4.31 -7.48 -0.68
N ARG A 39 -3.66 -7.72 0.47
CA ARG A 39 -4.26 -8.41 1.61
C ARG A 39 -5.00 -7.41 2.49
N GLN A 40 -6.24 -7.73 2.82
CA GLN A 40 -7.14 -7.00 3.72
C GLN A 40 -7.68 -7.97 4.79
N ASP A 41 -8.37 -7.43 5.80
CA ASP A 41 -8.96 -8.24 6.87
C ASP A 41 -10.02 -9.22 6.37
N GLN A 42 -10.76 -8.83 5.31
CA GLN A 42 -11.85 -9.62 4.73
C GLN A 42 -11.38 -10.58 3.62
N GLY A 43 -10.09 -10.57 3.28
CA GLY A 43 -9.55 -11.41 2.21
C GLY A 43 -8.51 -10.71 1.35
N THR A 44 -8.32 -11.22 0.14
CA THR A 44 -7.34 -10.68 -0.82
C THR A 44 -8.05 -10.11 -2.03
N VAL A 45 -7.60 -8.93 -2.47
CA VAL A 45 -8.08 -8.27 -3.69
C VAL A 45 -6.95 -8.17 -4.70
N TRP A 46 -7.28 -8.31 -5.98
CA TRP A 46 -6.34 -8.14 -7.10
C TRP A 46 -6.76 -6.93 -7.93
N ILE A 47 -5.89 -5.93 -8.01
CA ILE A 47 -6.18 -4.65 -8.67
C ILE A 47 -5.29 -4.53 -9.91
N PRO A 48 -5.85 -4.37 -11.13
CA PRO A 48 -5.06 -4.03 -12.31
C PRO A 48 -4.30 -2.73 -12.14
N ILE A 49 -3.04 -2.67 -12.59
CA ILE A 49 -2.24 -1.44 -12.49
C ILE A 49 -2.88 -0.29 -13.29
N SER A 50 -3.57 -0.61 -14.38
CA SER A 50 -4.33 0.35 -15.21
C SER A 50 -5.43 1.08 -14.44
N ASP A 51 -5.94 0.46 -13.38
CA ASP A 51 -7.09 0.95 -12.63
C ASP A 51 -6.64 1.77 -11.42
N ILE A 52 -5.33 1.87 -11.17
CA ILE A 52 -4.77 2.62 -10.05
C ILE A 52 -4.49 4.06 -10.51
N ASP A 53 -5.14 5.01 -9.86
CA ASP A 53 -4.90 6.44 -10.03
C ASP A 53 -3.76 6.92 -9.11
N HIS A 54 -3.84 6.56 -7.82
CA HIS A 54 -2.88 7.04 -6.82
C HIS A 54 -2.55 5.99 -5.76
N VAL A 55 -1.33 6.05 -5.21
CA VAL A 55 -0.87 5.18 -4.11
C VAL A 55 -0.14 6.01 -3.06
N SER A 56 -0.56 5.86 -1.81
CA SER A 56 0.10 6.44 -0.64
C SER A 56 0.49 5.35 0.34
N ARG A 57 1.74 5.35 0.82
CA ARG A 57 2.18 4.43 1.89
C ARG A 57 1.76 4.96 3.25
N ILE A 58 1.25 4.07 4.09
CA ILE A 58 0.94 4.35 5.49
C ILE A 58 2.15 3.90 6.31
N VAL A 59 2.98 4.89 6.70
CA VAL A 59 4.16 4.66 7.52
C VAL A 59 3.86 5.00 8.98
N PRO A 60 4.17 4.11 9.95
CA PRO A 60 4.00 4.45 11.35
C PRO A 60 4.99 5.57 11.72
N LEU A 61 4.46 6.66 12.28
CA LEU A 61 5.28 7.69 12.90
C LEU A 61 5.97 7.06 14.13
N ARG A 62 7.27 6.77 14.02
CA ARG A 62 8.07 6.49 15.20
C ARG A 62 8.11 7.76 16.03
N LYS A 63 7.50 7.77 17.21
CA LYS A 63 7.79 8.79 18.21
C LYS A 63 9.29 8.67 18.48
N LYS A 64 10.05 9.72 18.19
CA LYS A 64 11.42 9.84 18.67
C LYS A 64 11.28 9.91 20.20
N ASP A 65 11.61 8.84 20.90
CA ASP A 65 11.76 8.92 22.36
C ASP A 65 12.74 10.07 22.64
N PRO A 66 12.36 11.08 23.43
CA PRO A 66 13.21 12.23 23.71
C PRO A 66 14.43 11.91 24.58
N THR A 67 14.71 10.63 24.84
CA THR A 67 15.79 10.16 25.71
C THR A 67 16.86 9.43 24.90
N SER A 68 17.61 10.18 24.10
CA SER A 68 18.99 9.80 23.77
C SER A 68 19.85 10.97 24.24
N THR A 69 20.24 10.89 25.51
CA THR A 69 21.29 11.69 26.14
C THR A 69 22.58 10.88 26.10
#